data_AF-A0A0F6MR24-F1
#
_entry.id   AF-A0A0F6MR24-F1
#
_cell.length_a   1.000
_cell.length_b   1.000
_cell.length_c   1.000
_cell.angle_alpha   90.00
_cell.angle_beta   90.00
_cell.angle_gamma   90.00
#
_symmetry.space_group_name_H-M   'P 1'
#
loop_
_entity.id
_entity.type
_entity.pdbx_description
1 polymer ?
#
loop_
_entity_poly.entity_id
_entity_poly.type
_entity_poly.pdbx_seq_one_letter_code
_entity_poly.pdbx_strand_id
1 'polypeptide(L)'
;MIAGPFESHTLNGRRFTCDADDDAKWKFGGKNNEVKPNGDGSSRVVQSRKTDSIEGVSLVIDFDKGDDEFLQDLKNSGKMFDYSGTANDGAVFAGLVQIVDDIEISFKEGTASVSLQGKIEKQGV
;
A
#
# COMPACT_ATOMS: atom_id res chain seq x y z
N MET A 1 -3.65 19.73 4.94
CA MET A 1 -3.60 18.29 5.23
C MET A 1 -2.34 18.05 6.03
N ILE A 2 -2.47 17.61 7.27
CA ILE A 2 -1.32 17.30 8.11
C ILE A 2 -1.08 15.82 7.89
N ALA A 3 0.10 15.45 7.37
CA ALA A 3 0.47 14.04 7.24
C ALA A 3 0.39 13.40 8.63
N GLY A 4 -0.48 12.40 8.77
CA GLY A 4 -0.69 11.65 10.02
C GLY A 4 -0.76 10.16 9.70
N PRO A 5 -0.49 9.30 10.69
CA PRO A 5 -0.51 7.86 10.49
C PRO A 5 -1.92 7.37 10.12
N PHE A 6 -1.98 6.21 9.47
CA PHE A 6 -3.24 5.54 9.24
C PHE A 6 -3.83 5.04 10.55
N GLU A 7 -5.15 5.16 10.71
CA GLU A 7 -5.88 4.61 11.84
C GLU A 7 -6.20 3.12 11.58
N SER A 8 -6.57 2.81 10.34
CA SER A 8 -6.96 1.46 9.95
C SER A 8 -6.87 1.24 8.45
N HIS A 9 -6.70 -0.03 8.10
CA HIS A 9 -6.73 -0.53 6.74
C HIS A 9 -7.78 -1.62 6.60
N THR A 10 -8.61 -1.54 5.57
CA THR A 10 -9.60 -2.55 5.22
C THR A 10 -9.14 -3.24 3.95
N LEU A 11 -8.96 -4.56 4.01
CA LEU A 11 -8.53 -5.41 2.91
C LEU A 11 -9.66 -6.39 2.58
N ASN A 12 -10.22 -6.30 1.37
CA ASN A 12 -11.29 -7.19 0.88
C ASN A 12 -12.46 -7.33 1.88
N GLY A 13 -12.85 -6.22 2.50
CA GLY A 13 -13.92 -6.15 3.49
C GLY A 13 -13.52 -6.46 4.94
N ARG A 14 -12.29 -6.92 5.21
CA ARG A 14 -11.78 -7.17 6.56
C ARG A 14 -10.97 -5.97 7.06
N ARG A 15 -11.38 -5.39 8.19
CA ARG A 15 -10.69 -4.23 8.80
C ARG A 15 -9.60 -4.69 9.75
N PHE A 16 -8.42 -4.12 9.56
CA PHE A 16 -7.22 -4.27 10.37
C PHE A 16 -6.90 -2.93 11.04
N THR A 17 -6.45 -3.01 12.29
CA THR A 17 -5.97 -1.83 13.01
C THR A 17 -4.51 -1.62 12.63
N CYS A 18 -4.12 -0.37 12.39
CA CYS A 18 -2.72 -0.03 12.18
C CYS A 18 -1.99 -0.04 13.52
N ASP A 19 -0.73 -0.46 13.51
CA ASP A 19 0.14 -0.23 14.66
C ASP A 19 0.48 1.27 14.78
N ALA A 20 0.82 1.73 15.99
CA ALA A 20 1.11 3.13 16.25
C ALA A 20 2.35 3.66 15.50
N ASP A 21 3.24 2.75 15.09
CA ASP A 21 4.46 3.02 14.32
C ASP A 21 4.27 2.81 12.80
N ASP A 22 3.02 2.73 12.31
CA ASP A 22 2.72 2.57 10.89
C ASP A 22 3.21 3.78 10.06
N ASP A 23 4.23 3.54 9.22
CA ASP A 23 4.86 4.53 8.32
C ASP A 23 4.52 4.20 6.86
N ALA A 24 3.25 3.88 6.61
CA ALA A 24 2.76 3.53 5.28
C ALA A 24 3.00 4.67 4.27
N LYS A 25 3.75 4.36 3.21
CA LYS A 25 4.17 5.33 2.19
C LYS A 25 3.38 5.11 0.91
N TRP A 26 2.52 6.06 0.57
CA TRP A 26 1.89 6.08 -0.74
C TRP A 26 2.85 6.63 -1.80
N LYS A 27 3.25 5.78 -2.74
CA LYS A 27 3.98 6.13 -3.95
C LYS A 27 2.98 6.30 -5.10
N PHE A 28 2.88 7.53 -5.58
CA PHE A 28 2.09 7.83 -6.77
C PHE A 28 2.61 7.06 -7.99
N GLY A 29 1.67 6.46 -8.70
CA GLY A 29 1.83 5.91 -10.04
C GLY A 29 1.81 7.00 -11.10
N GLY A 30 1.72 6.57 -12.35
CA GLY A 30 1.78 7.44 -13.53
C GLY A 30 3.05 7.20 -14.34
N LYS A 31 3.86 8.24 -14.51
CA LYS A 31 5.09 8.17 -15.32
C LYS A 31 6.30 8.50 -14.46
N ASN A 32 7.24 7.57 -14.40
CA ASN A 32 8.58 7.88 -13.93
C ASN A 32 9.38 8.48 -15.08
N ASN A 33 10.05 9.60 -14.83
CA ASN A 33 10.79 10.35 -15.85
C ASN A 33 12.28 10.25 -15.56
N GLU A 34 13.03 9.71 -16.51
CA GLU A 34 14.49 9.67 -16.46
C GLU A 34 15.06 10.58 -17.55
N VAL A 35 15.84 11.60 -17.17
CA VAL A 35 16.46 12.53 -18.12
C VAL A 35 17.87 12.03 -18.44
N LYS A 36 18.17 11.81 -19.72
CA LYS A 36 19.50 11.38 -20.19
C LYS A 36 20.07 12.37 -21.19
N PRO A 37 21.36 12.73 -21.10
CA PRO A 37 22.02 13.54 -22.12
C PRO A 37 22.21 12.73 -23.41
N ASN A 38 22.10 13.40 -24.56
CA ASN A 38 22.30 12.78 -25.89
C ASN A 38 23.73 12.92 -26.42
N GLY A 39 24.61 13.66 -25.72
CA GLY A 39 26.00 13.88 -26.13
C GLY A 39 26.18 14.98 -27.20
N ASP A 40 25.09 15.59 -27.68
CA ASP A 40 25.04 16.67 -28.66
C ASP A 40 24.60 18.02 -28.05
N GLY A 41 24.61 18.11 -26.71
CA GLY A 41 24.08 19.26 -25.96
C GLY A 41 22.56 19.24 -25.74
N SER A 42 21.83 18.28 -26.33
CA SER A 42 20.41 18.05 -26.05
C SER A 42 20.21 16.96 -24.99
N SER A 43 19.02 16.92 -24.41
CA SER A 43 18.59 15.89 -23.46
C SER A 43 17.36 15.16 -23.99
N ARG A 44 17.25 13.87 -23.69
CA ARG A 44 16.04 13.07 -23.91
C ARG A 44 15.40 12.67 -22.59
N VAL A 45 14.08 12.54 -22.60
CA VAL A 45 13.31 12.03 -21.46
C VAL A 45 12.83 10.63 -21.79
N VAL A 46 13.21 9.65 -20.98
CA VAL A 46 12.66 8.31 -21.01
C VAL A 46 11.54 8.25 -19.97
N GLN A 47 10.33 7.91 -20.41
CA GLN A 47 9.18 7.74 -19.53
C GLN A 47 8.86 6.25 -19.37
N SER A 48 8.86 5.75 -18.14
CA SER A 48 8.35 4.42 -17.82
C SER A 48 7.04 4.53 -17.04
N ARG A 49 6.08 3.64 -17.31
CA ARG A 49 4.82 3.59 -16.55
C ARG A 49 5.09 2.97 -15.18
N LYS A 50 4.52 3.57 -14.14
CA LYS A 50 4.54 3.02 -12.77
C LYS A 50 3.10 2.97 -12.24
N THR A 51 2.74 1.87 -11.62
CA THR A 51 1.44 1.73 -10.92
C THR A 51 1.55 2.36 -9.53
N ASP A 52 0.44 2.87 -8.97
CA ASP A 52 0.45 3.35 -7.59
C ASP A 52 0.80 2.19 -6.65
N SER A 53 1.58 2.47 -5.60
CA SER A 53 1.89 1.50 -4.57
C SER A 53 1.84 2.12 -3.18
N ILE A 54 1.46 1.34 -2.18
CA ILE A 54 1.57 1.67 -0.76
C ILE A 54 2.53 0.65 -0.18
N GLU A 55 3.61 1.11 0.44
CA GLU A 55 4.61 0.23 1.05
C GLU A 55 4.68 0.50 2.55
N GLY A 56 5.06 -0.53 3.31
CA GLY A 56 5.27 -0.42 4.76
C GLY A 56 3.98 -0.31 5.56
N VAL A 57 2.91 -0.97 5.10
CA VAL A 57 1.64 -1.04 5.83
C VAL A 57 1.79 -2.06 6.95
N SER A 58 1.74 -1.61 8.20
CA SER A 58 1.80 -2.46 9.39
C SER A 58 0.40 -2.74 9.94
N LEU A 59 -0.03 -4.00 9.84
CA LEU A 59 -1.34 -4.47 10.28
C LEU A 59 -1.21 -5.27 11.57
N VAL A 60 -2.00 -4.95 12.59
CA VAL A 60 -2.12 -5.81 13.77
C VAL A 60 -2.91 -7.07 13.37
N ILE A 61 -2.31 -8.24 13.56
CA ILE A 61 -2.88 -9.54 13.20
C ILE A 61 -3.26 -10.37 14.42
N ASP A 62 -4.31 -11.16 14.28
CA ASP A 62 -4.81 -12.09 15.27
C ASP A 62 -4.84 -13.51 14.68
N PHE A 63 -3.91 -14.35 15.14
CA PHE A 63 -3.79 -15.74 14.69
C PHE A 63 -5.02 -16.58 15.06
N ASP A 64 -5.70 -16.27 16.17
CA ASP A 64 -6.91 -17.01 16.56
C ASP A 64 -8.08 -16.71 15.59
N LYS A 65 -8.02 -15.60 14.86
CA LYS A 65 -8.97 -15.25 13.81
C LYS A 65 -8.51 -15.64 12.39
N GLY A 66 -7.37 -16.30 12.25
CA GLY A 66 -6.80 -16.71 10.95
C GLY A 66 -6.50 -15.53 10.02
N ASP A 67 -6.02 -14.40 10.57
CA ASP A 67 -5.62 -13.23 9.78
C ASP A 67 -4.44 -13.54 8.84
N ASP A 68 -3.52 -14.39 9.27
CA ASP A 68 -2.37 -14.85 8.51
C ASP A 68 -2.78 -15.68 7.28
N GLU A 69 -3.70 -16.63 7.46
CA GLU A 69 -4.25 -17.42 6.35
C GLU A 69 -5.01 -16.52 5.36
N PHE A 70 -5.77 -15.54 5.86
CA PHE A 70 -6.50 -14.59 5.03
C PHE A 70 -5.57 -13.73 4.17
N LEU A 71 -4.50 -13.17 4.77
CA LEU A 71 -3.52 -12.37 4.05
C LEU A 71 -2.77 -13.21 3.01
N GLN A 72 -2.45 -14.46 3.35
CA GLN A 72 -1.81 -15.38 2.42
C GLN A 72 -2.75 -15.78 1.27
N ASP A 73 -4.04 -16.03 1.54
CA ASP A 73 -5.03 -16.34 0.51
C ASP A 73 -5.26 -15.15 -0.43
N LEU A 74 -5.33 -13.92 0.10
CA LEU A 74 -5.42 -12.70 -0.73
C LEU A 74 -4.24 -12.59 -1.69
N LYS A 75 -3.01 -12.79 -1.20
CA LYS A 75 -1.80 -12.79 -2.04
C LYS A 75 -1.85 -13.92 -3.08
N ASN A 76 -2.18 -15.14 -2.65
CA ASN A 76 -2.23 -16.32 -3.52
C ASN A 76 -3.37 -16.29 -4.55
N SER A 77 -4.44 -15.53 -4.29
CA SER A 77 -5.58 -15.41 -5.20
C SER A 77 -5.19 -14.86 -6.58
N GLY A 78 -4.11 -14.07 -6.65
CA GLY A 78 -3.68 -13.38 -7.86
C GLY A 78 -4.67 -12.32 -8.38
N LYS A 79 -5.75 -12.04 -7.64
CA LYS A 79 -6.80 -11.10 -8.04
C LYS A 79 -6.64 -9.79 -7.30
N MET A 80 -6.97 -8.69 -7.98
CA MET A 80 -7.12 -7.40 -7.31
C MET A 80 -8.33 -7.46 -6.38
N PHE A 81 -8.21 -6.85 -5.21
CA PHE A 81 -9.24 -6.73 -4.20
C PHE A 81 -9.42 -5.27 -3.77
N ASP A 82 -10.57 -4.98 -3.17
CA ASP A 82 -10.87 -3.65 -2.68
C ASP A 82 -10.09 -3.35 -1.40
N TYR A 83 -9.40 -2.22 -1.40
CA TYR A 83 -8.69 -1.67 -0.25
C TYR A 83 -9.28 -0.33 0.14
N SER A 84 -9.37 -0.07 1.44
CA SER A 84 -9.56 1.27 1.98
C SER A 84 -8.72 1.54 3.23
N GLY A 85 -7.91 2.60 3.22
CA GLY A 85 -7.18 3.11 4.36
C GLY A 85 -7.80 4.39 4.88
N THR A 86 -8.06 4.46 6.19
CA THR A 86 -8.54 5.69 6.84
C THR A 86 -7.38 6.30 7.63
N ALA A 87 -7.01 7.54 7.30
CA ALA A 87 -6.01 8.30 8.03
C ALA A 87 -6.62 8.95 9.27
N ASN A 88 -5.78 9.22 10.28
CA ASN A 88 -6.21 9.89 11.52
C ASN A 88 -6.82 11.29 11.30
N ASP A 89 -6.56 11.93 10.16
CA ASP A 89 -7.17 13.21 9.78
C ASP A 89 -8.57 13.07 9.14
N GLY A 90 -9.09 11.84 9.05
CA GLY A 90 -10.37 11.49 8.44
C GLY A 90 -10.32 11.29 6.92
N ALA A 91 -9.15 11.44 6.29
CA ALA A 91 -9.03 11.16 4.86
C ALA A 91 -9.10 9.66 4.57
N VAL A 92 -9.87 9.30 3.55
CA VAL A 92 -10.02 7.91 3.10
C VAL A 92 -9.30 7.73 1.77
N PHE A 93 -8.46 6.71 1.70
CA PHE A 93 -7.78 6.28 0.48
C PHE A 93 -8.39 4.94 0.10
N ALA A 94 -8.97 4.82 -1.09
CA ALA A 94 -9.63 3.60 -1.50
C ALA A 94 -9.30 3.24 -2.95
N GLY A 95 -9.35 1.96 -3.26
CA GLY A 95 -9.09 1.51 -4.62
C GLY A 95 -8.94 0.01 -4.75
N LEU A 96 -8.62 -0.42 -5.98
CA LEU A 96 -8.36 -1.81 -6.31
C LEU A 96 -6.86 -2.06 -6.29
N VAL A 97 -6.43 -2.91 -5.37
CA VAL A 97 -5.02 -3.22 -5.15
C VAL A 97 -4.79 -4.72 -5.09
N GLN A 98 -3.53 -5.11 -5.15
CA GLN A 98 -3.07 -6.45 -4.84
C GLN A 98 -1.86 -6.38 -3.91
N ILE A 99 -1.71 -7.36 -3.03
CA ILE A 99 -0.49 -7.52 -2.23
C ILE A 99 0.65 -7.86 -3.18
N VAL A 100 1.68 -7.03 -3.16
CA VAL A 100 2.94 -7.24 -3.87
C VAL A 100 4.04 -7.42 -2.83
N ASP A 101 5.10 -8.15 -3.15
CA ASP A 101 6.16 -8.55 -2.21
C ASP A 101 5.73 -9.54 -1.12
N ASP A 102 6.65 -9.82 -0.20
CA ASP A 102 6.45 -10.76 0.89
C ASP A 102 5.66 -10.16 2.05
N ILE A 103 4.87 -11.02 2.69
CA ILE A 103 4.10 -10.69 3.88
C ILE A 103 5.01 -11.05 5.04
N GLU A 104 5.55 -10.05 5.73
CA GLU A 104 6.45 -10.26 6.87
C GLU A 104 5.64 -10.23 8.15
N ILE A 105 5.64 -11.33 8.91
CA ILE A 105 4.91 -11.43 10.17
C ILE A 105 5.89 -11.35 11.34
N SER A 106 5.70 -10.35 12.21
CA SER A 106 6.43 -10.18 13.47
C SER A 106 5.67 -10.88 14.60
N PHE A 107 6.10 -12.10 14.96
CA PHE A 107 5.51 -12.84 16.09
C PHE A 107 5.67 -12.15 17.45
N LYS A 108 6.69 -11.28 17.58
CA LYS A 108 6.96 -10.56 18.81
C LYS A 108 5.96 -9.41 19.03
N GLU A 109 5.58 -8.75 17.95
CA GLU A 109 4.72 -7.56 17.97
C GLU A 109 3.26 -7.89 17.60
N GLY A 110 3.02 -9.07 17.00
CA GLY A 110 1.69 -9.45 16.53
C GLY A 110 1.25 -8.62 15.32
N THR A 111 2.20 -8.26 14.46
CA THR A 111 1.97 -7.40 13.30
C THR A 111 2.39 -8.09 12.00
N ALA A 112 1.75 -7.73 10.89
CA ALA A 112 2.10 -8.12 9.54
C ALA A 112 2.40 -6.88 8.70
N SER A 113 3.57 -6.87 8.07
CA SER A 113 3.97 -5.84 7.11
C SER A 113 3.63 -6.28 5.69
N VAL A 114 2.89 -5.45 4.96
CA VAL A 114 2.48 -5.72 3.58
C VAL A 114 2.75 -4.52 2.67
N SER A 115 3.00 -4.83 1.39
CA SER A 115 3.05 -3.84 0.31
C SER A 115 1.87 -4.07 -0.62
N LEU A 116 1.21 -2.99 -1.03
CA LEU A 116 0.03 -2.99 -1.90
C LEU A 116 0.37 -2.26 -3.19
N GLN A 117 -0.09 -2.78 -4.32
CA GLN A 117 0.04 -2.12 -5.62
C GLN A 117 -1.26 -2.18 -6.39
N GLY A 118 -1.63 -1.07 -7.02
CA GLY A 118 -2.85 -1.01 -7.80
C GLY A 118 -3.28 0.41 -8.10
N LYS A 119 -4.57 0.59 -8.33
CA LYS A 119 -5.16 1.91 -8.54
C LYS A 119 -5.71 2.38 -7.21
N ILE A 120 -5.11 3.42 -6.64
CA ILE A 120 -5.53 4.01 -5.36
C ILE A 120 -5.98 5.44 -5.62
N GLU A 121 -7.15 5.79 -5.11
CA GLU A 121 -7.70 7.13 -5.21
C GLU A 121 -8.00 7.65 -3.81
N LYS A 122 -7.61 8.90 -3.56
CA LYS A 122 -8.02 9.60 -2.34
C LYS A 122 -9.49 9.98 -2.50
N GLN A 123 -10.37 9.41 -1.69
CA GLN A 123 -11.74 9.87 -1.55
C GLN A 123 -11.73 11.06 -0.58
N GLY A 124 -12.06 12.24 -1.11
CA GLY A 124 -12.07 13.48 -0.34
C GLY A 124 -13.10 13.47 0.79
N VAL A 125 -12.81 14.24 1.84
CA VAL A 125 -13.72 14.60 2.95
C VAL A 125 -14.88 15.42 2.42
#